data_AF-A0A938KY80-F1
#
_entry.id   AF-A0A938KY80-F1
#
_cell.length_a   1.000
_cell.length_b   1.000
_cell.length_c   1.000
_cell.angle_alpha   90.00
_cell.angle_beta   90.00
_cell.angle_gamma   90.00
#
_symmetry.space_group_name_H-M   'P 1'
#
loop_
_entity.id
_entity.type
_entity.pdbx_description
1 polymer ?
#
loop_
_entity_poly.entity_id
_entity_poly.type
_entity_poly.pdbx_seq_one_letter_code
_entity_poly.pdbx_strand_id
1 'polypeptide(L)'
;MLARPLDAAAIGFVGDLSGDDSEFGRAIGLLARSARAATVEDATEEFNALFVGMGAGGELLPYASYYRTGLVYDKPLADLRGDLARLGIGARAETTEPEDHIAFMCEIMHGLIAGTFGAPKPINDQRAFFQAHLEPWAARFFADLEKAQSARLYAPLGTIGKLFMAIEREGFAADA
;
A
#
# COMPACT_ATOMS: atom_id res chain seq x y z
N MET A 1 0.20 4.44 -6.59
CA MET A 1 -1.25 4.21 -6.76
C MET A 1 -2.04 4.61 -5.51
N LEU A 2 -1.60 4.31 -4.28
CA LEU A 2 -2.37 4.63 -3.06
C LEU A 2 -2.02 5.97 -2.37
N ALA A 3 -0.96 6.65 -2.80
CA ALA A 3 -0.55 7.93 -2.19
C ALA A 3 -1.29 9.16 -2.76
N ARG A 4 -1.91 9.02 -3.93
CA ARG A 4 -2.61 10.08 -4.67
C ARG A 4 -3.46 9.45 -5.77
N PRO A 5 -4.45 10.17 -6.33
CA PRO A 5 -5.17 9.74 -7.52
C PRO A 5 -4.22 9.35 -8.65
N LEU A 6 -4.63 8.37 -9.47
CA LEU A 6 -3.91 8.05 -10.70
C LEU A 6 -4.09 9.19 -11.71
N ASP A 7 -2.96 9.74 -12.18
CA ASP A 7 -2.93 10.65 -13.32
C ASP A 7 -2.97 9.88 -14.66
N ALA A 8 -3.02 10.61 -15.77
CA ALA A 8 -3.08 10.00 -17.10
C ALA A 8 -1.90 9.06 -17.40
N ALA A 9 -0.70 9.38 -16.91
CA ALA A 9 0.47 8.55 -17.11
C ALA A 9 0.37 7.24 -16.31
N ALA A 10 -0.08 7.31 -15.05
CA ALA A 10 -0.31 6.15 -14.22
C ALA A 10 -1.45 5.27 -14.77
N ILE A 11 -2.53 5.88 -15.27
CA ILE A 11 -3.63 5.14 -15.94
C ILE A 11 -3.10 4.40 -17.16
N GLY A 12 -2.32 5.06 -18.03
CA GLY A 12 -1.72 4.43 -19.20
C GLY A 12 -0.81 3.27 -18.83
N PHE A 13 0.11 3.49 -17.90
CA PHE A 13 1.04 2.46 -17.42
C PHE A 13 0.31 1.24 -16.85
N VAL A 14 -0.69 1.47 -15.98
CA VAL A 14 -1.48 0.38 -15.37
C VAL A 14 -2.34 -0.32 -16.43
N GLY A 15 -2.84 0.44 -17.40
CA GLY A 15 -3.59 -0.06 -18.54
C GLY A 15 -2.77 -0.96 -19.46
N ASP A 16 -1.45 -0.87 -19.46
CA ASP A 16 -0.57 -1.74 -20.26
C ASP A 16 -0.13 -3.01 -19.53
N LEU A 17 -0.49 -3.15 -18.25
CA LEU A 17 -0.17 -4.37 -17.50
C LEU A 17 -0.90 -5.58 -18.05
N SER A 18 -0.23 -6.73 -17.96
CA SER A 18 -0.78 -8.05 -18.25
C SER A 18 -0.46 -8.99 -17.11
N GLY A 19 -1.34 -9.98 -16.91
CA GLY A 19 -1.14 -11.04 -15.93
C GLY A 19 -1.44 -12.40 -16.55
N ASP A 20 -1.07 -13.45 -15.85
CA ASP A 20 -1.25 -14.85 -16.24
C ASP A 20 -2.56 -15.46 -15.66
N ASP A 21 -2.69 -16.77 -15.78
CA ASP A 21 -3.85 -17.53 -15.27
C ASP A 21 -3.79 -17.80 -13.76
N SER A 22 -2.82 -17.26 -13.02
CA SER A 22 -2.84 -17.30 -11.56
C SER A 22 -3.93 -16.36 -11.02
N GLU A 23 -4.30 -16.51 -9.74
CA GLU A 23 -5.23 -15.57 -9.10
C GLU A 23 -4.67 -14.13 -9.11
N PHE A 24 -3.37 -14.01 -8.87
CA PHE A 24 -2.65 -12.74 -8.91
C PHE A 24 -2.65 -12.13 -10.33
N GLY A 25 -2.35 -12.93 -11.34
CA GLY A 25 -2.35 -12.52 -12.75
C GLY A 25 -3.73 -12.07 -13.22
N ARG A 26 -4.79 -12.80 -12.86
CA ARG A 26 -6.17 -12.38 -13.14
C ARG A 26 -6.54 -11.05 -12.48
N ALA A 27 -6.07 -10.80 -11.24
CA ALA A 27 -6.30 -9.54 -10.55
C ALA A 27 -5.57 -8.36 -11.23
N ILE A 28 -4.33 -8.57 -11.71
CA ILE A 28 -3.62 -7.59 -12.56
C ILE A 28 -4.40 -7.32 -13.84
N GLY A 29 -4.86 -8.37 -14.53
CA GLY A 29 -5.64 -8.23 -15.75
C GLY A 29 -6.95 -7.46 -15.52
N LEU A 30 -7.59 -7.61 -14.35
CA LEU A 30 -8.75 -6.82 -13.97
C LEU A 30 -8.38 -5.35 -13.71
N LEU A 31 -7.31 -5.09 -12.96
CA LEU A 31 -6.81 -3.73 -12.72
C LEU A 31 -6.53 -3.00 -14.03
N ALA A 32 -5.83 -3.65 -14.96
CA ALA A 32 -5.51 -3.09 -16.27
C ALA A 32 -6.77 -2.78 -17.11
N ARG A 33 -7.78 -3.66 -17.06
CA ARG A 33 -9.08 -3.41 -17.72
C ARG A 33 -9.81 -2.22 -17.09
N SER A 34 -9.84 -2.13 -15.76
CA SER A 34 -10.46 -1.00 -15.06
C SER A 34 -9.75 0.30 -15.38
N ALA A 35 -8.41 0.31 -15.41
CA ALA A 35 -7.63 1.49 -15.77
C ALA A 35 -7.93 1.97 -17.20
N ARG A 36 -7.98 1.07 -18.19
CA ARG A 36 -8.32 1.42 -19.59
C ARG A 36 -9.73 1.99 -19.75
N ALA A 37 -10.64 1.71 -18.81
CA ALA A 37 -12.00 2.20 -18.82
C ALA A 37 -12.19 3.49 -17.99
N ALA A 38 -11.19 3.91 -17.21
CA ALA A 38 -11.26 5.04 -16.31
C ALA A 38 -10.67 6.31 -16.93
N THR A 39 -11.27 7.44 -16.62
CA THR A 39 -10.69 8.78 -16.84
C THR A 39 -9.89 9.24 -15.61
N VAL A 40 -9.13 10.33 -15.76
CA VAL A 40 -8.42 10.95 -14.61
C VAL A 40 -9.43 11.49 -13.59
N GLU A 41 -10.55 12.02 -14.08
CA GLU A 41 -11.68 12.47 -13.29
C GLU A 41 -12.27 11.31 -12.47
N ASP A 42 -12.58 10.18 -13.10
CA ASP A 42 -13.08 8.98 -12.40
C ASP A 42 -12.10 8.52 -11.32
N ALA A 43 -10.81 8.44 -11.64
CA ALA A 43 -9.77 8.01 -10.71
C ALA A 43 -9.61 8.97 -9.52
N THR A 44 -9.84 10.27 -9.74
CA THR A 44 -9.79 11.31 -8.70
C THR A 44 -11.02 11.26 -7.81
N GLU A 45 -12.22 11.14 -8.39
CA GLU A 45 -13.45 11.00 -7.63
C GLU A 45 -13.44 9.74 -6.75
N GLU A 46 -13.03 8.61 -7.33
CA GLU A 46 -12.92 7.35 -6.59
C GLU A 46 -11.88 7.44 -5.47
N PHE A 47 -10.69 7.99 -5.74
CA PHE A 47 -9.66 8.18 -4.71
C PHE A 47 -10.16 9.08 -3.56
N ASN A 48 -10.84 10.16 -3.90
CA ASN A 48 -11.38 11.08 -2.90
C ASN A 48 -12.46 10.42 -2.04
N ALA A 49 -13.36 9.64 -2.65
CA ALA A 49 -14.37 8.88 -1.92
C ALA A 49 -13.72 7.84 -0.97
N LEU A 50 -12.68 7.15 -1.44
CA LEU A 50 -11.99 6.11 -0.67
C LEU A 50 -11.14 6.66 0.48
N PHE A 51 -10.42 7.76 0.28
CA PHE A 51 -9.34 8.16 1.20
C PHE A 51 -9.45 9.58 1.76
N VAL A 52 -10.19 10.49 1.11
CA VAL A 52 -10.24 11.92 1.50
C VAL A 52 -11.56 12.25 2.21
N GLY A 53 -12.70 11.98 1.58
CA GLY A 53 -14.06 12.05 2.13
C GLY A 53 -14.48 13.35 2.84
N MET A 54 -15.71 13.37 3.36
CA MET A 54 -16.19 14.44 4.27
C MET A 54 -16.30 13.90 5.70
N GLY A 55 -15.62 14.52 6.65
CA GLY A 55 -15.67 14.14 8.08
C GLY A 55 -14.35 13.54 8.57
N ALA A 56 -14.40 12.37 9.22
CA ALA A 56 -13.22 11.70 9.80
C ALA A 56 -12.25 11.07 8.78
N GLY A 57 -12.50 11.27 7.47
CA GLY A 57 -11.72 10.73 6.35
C GLY A 57 -12.62 10.21 5.22
N GLY A 58 -12.02 9.50 4.25
CA GLY A 58 -12.72 8.69 3.24
C GLY A 58 -13.33 7.41 3.80
N GLU A 59 -13.86 6.56 2.92
CA GLU A 59 -14.40 5.23 3.27
C GLU A 59 -13.38 4.36 4.04
N LEU A 60 -12.09 4.55 3.77
CA LEU A 60 -10.98 3.83 4.40
C LEU A 60 -9.94 4.81 4.95
N LEU A 61 -9.33 4.42 6.07
CA LEU A 61 -8.21 5.13 6.69
C LEU A 61 -6.94 4.28 6.57
N PRO A 62 -6.09 4.51 5.57
CA PRO A 62 -5.00 3.61 5.18
C PRO A 62 -3.76 3.70 6.11
N TYR A 63 -3.96 3.77 7.42
CA TYR A 63 -2.91 3.95 8.43
C TYR A 63 -2.76 2.74 9.35
N ALA A 64 -1.52 2.37 9.66
CA ALA A 64 -1.23 1.26 10.57
C ALA A 64 -1.83 1.48 11.96
N SER A 65 -1.70 2.70 12.49
CA SER A 65 -2.25 3.08 13.78
C SER A 65 -3.75 2.86 13.84
N TYR A 66 -4.50 3.31 12.83
CA TYR A 66 -5.94 3.10 12.76
C TYR A 66 -6.31 1.61 12.71
N TYR A 67 -5.70 0.82 11.82
CA TYR A 67 -6.03 -0.59 11.69
C TYR A 67 -5.63 -1.44 12.91
N ARG A 68 -4.64 -1.00 13.70
CA ARG A 68 -4.13 -1.74 14.86
C ARG A 68 -4.76 -1.31 16.18
N THR A 69 -5.12 -0.04 16.33
CA THR A 69 -5.60 0.51 17.63
C THR A 69 -6.93 1.25 17.52
N GLY A 70 -7.41 1.53 16.31
CA GLY A 70 -8.60 2.35 16.07
C GLY A 70 -8.34 3.86 16.15
N LEU A 71 -7.10 4.29 16.40
CA LEU A 71 -6.72 5.69 16.54
C LEU A 71 -5.60 6.02 15.55
N VAL A 72 -5.72 7.15 14.85
CA VAL A 72 -4.62 7.70 14.02
C VAL A 72 -3.60 8.38 14.93
N TYR A 73 -2.32 8.40 14.55
CA TYR A 73 -1.20 8.98 15.31
C TYR A 73 -0.88 8.29 16.64
N ASP A 74 -1.18 7.00 16.73
CA ASP A 74 -0.95 6.21 17.95
C ASP A 74 0.40 5.47 17.92
N LYS A 75 0.67 4.65 18.95
CA LYS A 75 1.90 3.90 19.18
C LYS A 75 2.51 3.22 17.93
N PRO A 76 1.76 2.57 17.01
CA PRO A 76 2.33 2.00 15.79
C PRO A 76 3.17 2.98 14.96
N LEU A 77 2.75 4.25 14.87
CA LEU A 77 3.49 5.30 14.16
C LEU A 77 4.78 5.66 14.91
N ALA A 78 4.74 5.72 16.24
CA ALA A 78 5.93 5.99 17.05
C ALA A 78 6.97 4.87 16.91
N ASP A 79 6.53 3.61 16.97
CA ASP A 79 7.37 2.43 16.77
C ASP A 79 8.00 2.46 15.36
N LEU A 80 7.22 2.76 14.32
CA LEU A 80 7.71 2.92 12.94
C LEU A 80 8.81 3.99 12.84
N ARG A 81 8.60 5.18 13.41
CA ARG A 81 9.61 6.25 13.38
C ARG A 81 10.91 5.84 14.06
N GLY A 82 10.83 5.07 15.15
CA GLY A 82 12.01 4.52 15.82
C GLY A 82 12.81 3.57 14.93
N ASP A 83 12.12 2.69 14.21
CA ASP A 83 12.78 1.74 13.31
C ASP A 83 13.33 2.40 12.05
N LEU A 84 12.63 3.39 11.47
CA LEU A 84 13.16 4.18 10.36
C LEU A 84 14.46 4.90 10.75
N ALA A 85 14.49 5.51 11.94
CA ALA A 85 15.70 6.15 12.46
C ALA A 85 16.85 5.15 12.63
N ARG A 86 16.59 3.95 13.14
CA ARG A 86 17.60 2.87 13.26
C ARG A 86 18.12 2.42 11.90
N LEU A 87 17.28 2.42 10.87
CA LEU A 87 17.64 2.05 9.50
C LEU A 87 18.40 3.16 8.75
N GLY A 88 18.51 4.35 9.34
CA GLY A 88 19.13 5.53 8.74
C GLY A 88 18.20 6.25 7.75
N ILE A 89 16.90 5.98 7.81
CA ILE A 89 15.90 6.57 6.93
C ILE A 89 15.31 7.79 7.65
N GLY A 90 15.67 8.97 7.15
CA GLY A 90 15.21 10.25 7.70
C GLY A 90 13.74 10.52 7.42
N ALA A 91 13.13 11.38 8.25
CA ALA A 91 11.79 11.89 8.01
C ALA A 91 11.73 12.67 6.69
N ARG A 92 10.64 12.50 5.94
CA ARG A 92 10.42 13.22 4.68
C ARG A 92 9.95 14.62 5.02
N ALA A 93 10.68 15.65 4.57
CA ALA A 93 10.45 17.03 5.00
C ALA A 93 9.13 17.67 4.51
N GLU A 94 8.40 17.02 3.60
CA GLU A 94 7.32 17.67 2.83
C GLU A 94 5.99 16.88 2.79
N THR A 95 5.77 15.86 3.64
CA THR A 95 4.49 15.10 3.63
C THR A 95 3.54 15.58 4.71
N THR A 96 2.28 15.80 4.33
CA THR A 96 1.18 16.06 5.28
C THR A 96 0.63 14.79 5.91
N GLU A 97 0.83 13.65 5.25
CA GLU A 97 0.39 12.34 5.72
C GLU A 97 1.40 11.73 6.70
N PRO A 98 0.93 11.02 7.75
CA PRO A 98 1.80 10.27 8.64
C PRO A 98 2.48 9.10 7.93
N GLU A 99 3.67 8.75 8.42
CA GLU A 99 4.55 7.74 7.83
C GLU A 99 3.97 6.31 7.90
N ASP A 100 2.96 6.07 8.74
CA ASP A 100 2.29 4.78 8.85
C ASP A 100 1.18 4.57 7.81
N HIS A 101 1.08 5.47 6.83
CA HIS A 101 0.25 5.30 5.63
C HIS A 101 0.75 4.13 4.76
N ILE A 102 -0.16 3.28 4.26
CA ILE A 102 0.19 2.06 3.49
C ILE A 102 1.14 2.33 2.31
N ALA A 103 0.90 3.42 1.57
CA ALA A 103 1.73 3.80 0.43
C ALA A 103 3.17 4.13 0.85
N PHE A 104 3.34 4.82 1.98
CA PHE A 104 4.67 5.14 2.52
C PHE A 104 5.39 3.86 2.95
N MET A 105 4.71 2.96 3.65
CA MET A 105 5.32 1.70 4.07
C MET A 105 5.72 0.80 2.89
N CYS A 106 4.92 0.75 1.82
CA CYS A 106 5.32 0.07 0.58
C CYS A 106 6.55 0.73 -0.07
N GLU A 107 6.66 2.06 -0.03
CA GLU A 107 7.84 2.78 -0.50
C GLU A 107 9.08 2.46 0.34
N ILE A 108 8.93 2.36 1.66
CA ILE A 108 10.02 1.94 2.55
C ILE A 108 10.47 0.52 2.20
N MET A 109 9.55 -0.44 2.08
CA MET A 109 9.90 -1.81 1.69
C MET A 109 10.62 -1.85 0.33
N HIS A 110 10.09 -1.14 -0.67
CA HIS A 110 10.75 -1.02 -1.96
C HIS A 110 12.18 -0.49 -1.81
N GLY A 111 12.40 0.55 -1.01
CA GLY A 111 13.72 1.10 -0.81
C GLY A 111 14.69 0.22 -0.02
N LEU A 112 14.20 -0.57 0.93
CA LEU A 112 14.99 -1.58 1.64
C LEU A 112 15.45 -2.69 0.68
N ILE A 113 14.58 -3.11 -0.26
CA ILE A 113 14.86 -4.16 -1.25
C ILE A 113 15.78 -3.65 -2.36
N ALA A 114 15.42 -2.52 -2.98
CA ALA A 114 16.10 -1.98 -4.15
C ALA A 114 17.35 -1.14 -3.80
N GLY A 115 17.54 -0.80 -2.52
CA GLY A 115 18.65 0.01 -2.06
C GLY A 115 18.50 1.52 -2.36
N THR A 116 17.28 2.04 -2.48
CA THR A 116 17.09 3.48 -2.76
C THR A 116 17.56 4.38 -1.60
N PHE A 117 17.71 3.82 -0.41
CA PHE A 117 18.28 4.49 0.77
C PHE A 117 19.78 4.18 0.98
N GLY A 118 20.48 3.67 -0.04
CA GLY A 118 21.90 3.32 0.02
C GLY A 118 22.21 2.00 -0.66
N ALA A 119 22.53 0.97 0.12
CA ALA A 119 22.64 -0.41 -0.37
C ALA A 119 21.37 -1.20 -0.03
N PRO A 120 20.98 -2.21 -0.82
CA PRO A 120 19.95 -3.17 -0.42
C PRO A 120 20.21 -3.70 0.99
N LYS A 121 19.18 -3.69 1.84
CA LYS A 121 19.31 -4.21 3.20
C LYS A 121 19.34 -5.74 3.18
N PRO A 122 20.02 -6.39 4.13
CA PRO A 122 19.97 -7.85 4.28
C PRO A 122 18.52 -8.35 4.41
N ILE A 123 18.25 -9.56 3.92
CA ILE A 123 16.91 -10.16 3.95
C ILE A 123 16.30 -10.18 5.37
N ASN A 124 17.13 -10.34 6.40
CA ASN A 124 16.69 -10.30 7.80
C ASN A 124 16.12 -8.94 8.21
N ASP A 125 16.69 -7.84 7.73
CA ASP A 125 16.21 -6.49 8.04
C ASP A 125 14.92 -6.19 7.27
N GLN A 126 14.83 -6.65 6.01
CA GLN A 126 13.61 -6.55 5.21
C GLN A 126 12.45 -7.31 5.87
N ARG A 127 12.72 -8.56 6.31
CA ARG A 127 11.78 -9.40 7.04
C ARG A 127 11.32 -8.75 8.34
N ALA A 128 12.27 -8.28 9.16
CA ALA A 128 11.95 -7.65 10.44
C ALA A 128 11.04 -6.43 10.25
N PHE A 129 11.30 -5.60 9.23
CA PHE A 129 10.44 -4.47 8.91
C PHE A 129 9.04 -4.92 8.45
N PHE A 130 8.95 -5.90 7.54
CA PHE A 130 7.68 -6.42 7.06
C PHE A 130 6.81 -6.95 8.21
N GLN A 131 7.38 -7.81 9.07
CA GLN A 131 6.68 -8.43 10.19
C GLN A 131 6.22 -7.40 11.23
N ALA A 132 7.02 -6.36 11.47
CA ALA A 132 6.70 -5.32 12.45
C ALA A 132 5.64 -4.33 11.92
N HIS A 133 5.72 -3.94 10.64
CA HIS A 133 5.03 -2.75 10.13
C HIS A 133 3.99 -3.01 9.05
N LEU A 134 4.03 -4.15 8.34
CA LEU A 134 3.07 -4.48 7.27
C LEU A 134 2.18 -5.66 7.63
N GLU A 135 2.79 -6.79 8.02
CA GLU A 135 2.10 -8.05 8.30
C GLU A 135 0.89 -7.90 9.24
N PRO A 136 0.95 -7.11 10.34
CA PRO A 136 -0.14 -7.09 11.32
C PRO A 136 -1.46 -6.54 10.81
N TRP A 137 -1.47 -5.82 9.68
CA TRP A 137 -2.65 -5.05 9.26
C TRP A 137 -2.85 -4.88 7.76
N ALA A 138 -1.78 -4.89 6.95
CA ALA A 138 -1.86 -4.54 5.53
C ALA A 138 -2.81 -5.47 4.75
N ALA A 139 -2.78 -6.78 5.02
CA ALA A 139 -3.69 -7.73 4.40
C ALA A 139 -5.16 -7.42 4.71
N ARG A 140 -5.45 -6.91 5.92
CA ARG A 140 -6.81 -6.49 6.29
C ARG A 140 -7.22 -5.22 5.57
N PHE A 141 -6.33 -4.22 5.50
CA PHE A 141 -6.57 -3.01 4.72
C PHE A 141 -6.91 -3.34 3.26
N PHE A 142 -6.11 -4.19 2.61
CA PHE A 142 -6.35 -4.57 1.22
C PHE A 142 -7.64 -5.38 1.03
N ALA A 143 -8.02 -6.22 2.00
CA ALA A 143 -9.30 -6.92 1.97
C ALA A 143 -10.51 -5.98 2.15
N ASP A 144 -10.35 -4.89 2.90
CA ASP A 144 -11.38 -3.85 3.02
C ASP A 144 -11.43 -2.99 1.74
N LEU A 145 -10.29 -2.65 1.14
CA LEU A 145 -10.22 -1.96 -0.16
C LEU A 145 -10.86 -2.74 -1.31
N GLU A 146 -10.66 -4.07 -1.33
CA GLU A 146 -11.32 -4.96 -2.29
C GLU A 146 -12.85 -4.91 -2.20
N LYS A 147 -13.40 -4.62 -1.01
CA LYS A 147 -14.84 -4.65 -0.72
C LYS A 147 -15.45 -3.27 -0.57
N ALA A 148 -14.65 -2.21 -0.68
CA ALA A 148 -15.11 -0.85 -0.51
C ALA A 148 -16.18 -0.52 -1.57
N GLN A 149 -17.26 0.10 -1.11
CA GLN A 149 -18.46 0.40 -1.88
C GLN A 149 -18.15 1.38 -3.03
N SER A 150 -17.20 2.28 -2.80
CA SER A 150 -16.74 3.25 -3.80
C SER A 150 -15.72 2.67 -4.78
N ALA A 151 -15.13 1.49 -4.48
CA ALA A 151 -14.00 0.97 -5.24
C ALA A 151 -14.43 0.26 -6.54
N ARG A 152 -13.90 0.73 -7.67
CA ARG A 152 -14.02 0.16 -9.02
C ARG A 152 -12.64 -0.01 -9.64
N LEU A 153 -11.86 1.07 -9.74
CA LEU A 153 -10.47 1.07 -10.18
C LEU A 153 -9.55 0.49 -9.10
N TYR A 154 -9.80 0.78 -7.83
CA TYR A 154 -8.94 0.35 -6.72
C TYR A 154 -9.33 -1.01 -6.12
N ALA A 155 -10.52 -1.55 -6.41
CA ALA A 155 -10.93 -2.86 -5.88
C ALA A 155 -9.98 -4.00 -6.31
N PRO A 156 -9.54 -4.10 -7.59
CA PRO A 156 -8.54 -5.08 -8.00
C PRO A 156 -7.19 -4.90 -7.31
N LEU A 157 -6.83 -3.64 -6.96
CA LEU A 157 -5.63 -3.36 -6.19
C LEU A 157 -5.74 -3.89 -4.75
N GLY A 158 -6.96 -3.90 -4.17
CA GLY A 158 -7.29 -4.62 -2.94
C GLY A 158 -6.99 -6.11 -3.05
N THR A 159 -7.47 -6.78 -4.11
CA THR A 159 -7.18 -8.21 -4.34
C THR A 159 -5.68 -8.47 -4.48
N ILE A 160 -4.98 -7.68 -5.30
CA ILE A 160 -3.53 -7.81 -5.53
C ILE A 160 -2.77 -7.64 -4.22
N GLY A 161 -3.04 -6.58 -3.46
CA GLY A 161 -2.33 -6.31 -2.21
C GLY A 161 -2.57 -7.38 -1.15
N LYS A 162 -3.81 -7.88 -1.03
CA LYS A 162 -4.14 -8.98 -0.10
C LYS A 162 -3.36 -10.26 -0.44
N LEU A 163 -3.32 -10.64 -1.72
CA LEU A 163 -2.57 -11.80 -2.19
C LEU A 163 -1.06 -11.60 -2.01
N PHE A 164 -0.55 -10.41 -2.34
CA PHE A 164 0.85 -10.05 -2.16
C PHE A 164 1.28 -10.21 -0.70
N MET A 165 0.51 -9.67 0.25
CA MET A 165 0.83 -9.79 1.69
C MET A 165 0.83 -11.26 2.16
N ALA A 166 -0.02 -12.12 1.60
CA ALA A 166 -0.02 -13.55 1.92
C ALA A 166 1.24 -14.25 1.39
N ILE A 167 1.63 -13.95 0.14
CA ILE A 167 2.84 -14.50 -0.49
C ILE A 167 4.09 -14.06 0.27
N GLU A 168 4.22 -12.77 0.59
CA GLU A 168 5.37 -12.24 1.33
C GLU A 168 5.50 -12.88 2.72
N ARG A 169 4.37 -13.06 3.43
CA ARG A 169 4.36 -13.76 4.72
C ARG A 169 4.89 -15.19 4.60
N GLU A 170 4.46 -15.92 3.59
CA GLU A 170 4.93 -17.30 3.34
C GLU A 170 6.40 -17.33 2.94
N GLY A 171 6.83 -16.41 2.07
CA GLY A 171 8.23 -16.28 1.66
C GLY A 171 9.17 -16.02 2.84
N PHE A 172 8.86 -15.02 3.67
CA PHE A 172 9.68 -14.70 4.84
C PHE A 172 9.70 -15.79 5.91
N ALA A 173 8.66 -16.63 5.98
CA ALA A 173 8.60 -17.79 6.87
C ALA A 173 9.42 -18.98 6.34
N ALA A 174 9.53 -19.16 5.02
CA ALA A 174 10.32 -20.22 4.40
C ALA A 174 11.83 -19.95 4.48
N ASP A 175 12.23 -18.68 4.51
CA ASP A 175 13.63 -18.24 4.67
C ASP A 175 14.09 -18.13 6.14
N ALA A 176 13.34 -18.69 7.09
CA ALA A 176 13.58 -18.62 8.54
C ALA A 176 14.46 -19.75 9.08
#